data_AF-A0ABD2MLB4-F1
#
_entry.id   AF-A0ABD2MLB4-F1
#
_cell.length_a   1.000
_cell.length_b   1.000
_cell.length_c   1.000
_cell.angle_alpha   90.00
_cell.angle_beta   90.00
_cell.angle_gamma   90.00
#
_symmetry.space_group_name_H-M   'P 1'
#
loop_
_entity.id
_entity.type
_entity.pdbx_description
1 polymer ?
#
loop_
_entity_poly.entity_id
_entity_poly.type
_entity_poly.pdbx_seq_one_letter_code
_entity_poly.pdbx_strand_id
1 'polypeptide(L)'
;MHKDCSLLENDLTQLEETDLIDKVALILRNTILKMEKTKLPSKIKTNDLIAGECAIPDKLDRFFKVFIGGKDIRRRDSLNCNRLSSSMAADAIFAYVDTLNGKETLHDTVGIIYQNIDNNSQSELNQDDGNAENSSPTRPPQKENDL
;
A
#
# COMPACT_ATOMS: atom_id res chain seq x y z
N MET A 1 23.21 -29.24 -43.19
CA MET A 1 23.57 -29.58 -41.80
C MET A 1 23.83 -28.28 -41.01
N HIS A 2 22.79 -27.50 -40.70
CA HIS A 2 22.92 -26.18 -40.05
C HIS A 2 21.89 -25.95 -38.93
N LYS A 3 21.18 -27.00 -38.49
CA LYS A 3 20.08 -26.87 -37.51
C LYS A 3 20.47 -27.21 -36.07
N ASP A 4 21.62 -27.84 -35.86
CA ASP A 4 22.00 -28.34 -34.52
C ASP A 4 22.82 -27.33 -33.71
N CYS A 5 23.50 -26.38 -34.36
CA CYS A 5 24.28 -25.33 -33.67
C CYS A 5 23.39 -24.25 -33.05
N SER A 6 22.28 -23.90 -33.70
CA SER A 6 21.36 -22.84 -33.23
C SER A 6 20.54 -23.24 -32.02
N LEU A 7 20.33 -24.54 -31.78
CA LEU A 7 19.63 -25.03 -30.60
C LEU A 7 20.52 -24.92 -29.35
N LEU A 8 21.78 -25.31 -29.47
CA LEU A 8 22.74 -25.28 -28.36
C LEU A 8 23.05 -23.87 -27.87
N GLU A 9 23.14 -22.87 -28.77
CA GLU A 9 23.36 -21.47 -28.38
C GLU A 9 22.17 -20.88 -27.62
N ASN A 10 20.94 -21.26 -28.00
CA ASN A 10 19.72 -20.82 -27.32
C ASN A 10 19.57 -21.44 -25.93
N ASP A 11 19.94 -22.72 -25.78
CA ASP A 11 19.88 -23.40 -24.49
C ASP A 11 20.96 -22.88 -23.52
N LEU A 12 22.15 -22.56 -24.04
CA LEU A 12 23.24 -21.99 -23.23
C LEU A 12 22.89 -20.57 -22.73
N THR A 13 22.30 -19.75 -23.59
CA THR A 13 21.84 -18.40 -23.21
C THR A 13 20.71 -18.43 -22.20
N GLN A 14 19.76 -19.35 -22.33
CA GLN A 14 18.69 -19.52 -21.34
C GLN A 14 19.21 -19.97 -19.97
N LEU A 15 20.22 -20.85 -19.95
CA LEU A 15 20.85 -21.29 -18.70
C LEU A 15 21.54 -20.12 -17.99
N GLU A 16 22.29 -19.30 -18.75
CA GLU A 16 22.95 -18.10 -18.21
C GLU A 16 21.95 -17.05 -17.70
N GLU A 17 20.83 -16.86 -18.40
CA GLU A 17 19.75 -15.95 -17.97
C GLU A 17 19.09 -16.43 -16.67
N THR A 18 18.86 -17.74 -16.53
CA THR A 18 18.25 -18.33 -15.33
C THR A 18 19.15 -18.14 -14.11
N ASP A 19 20.45 -18.45 -14.25
CA ASP A 19 21.43 -18.26 -13.18
C ASP A 19 21.52 -16.79 -12.75
N LEU A 20 21.43 -15.85 -13.70
CA LEU A 20 21.42 -14.43 -13.41
C LEU A 20 20.18 -14.01 -12.62
N ILE A 21 19.00 -14.49 -13.02
CA ILE A 21 17.73 -14.22 -12.33
C ILE A 21 17.80 -14.73 -10.90
N ASP A 22 18.24 -15.97 -10.69
CA ASP A 22 18.35 -16.58 -9.36
C ASP A 22 19.33 -15.81 -8.47
N LYS A 23 20.47 -15.39 -9.04
CA LYS A 23 21.44 -14.57 -8.31
C LYS A 23 20.86 -13.23 -7.88
N VAL A 24 20.11 -12.55 -8.76
CA VAL A 24 19.43 -11.29 -8.43
C VAL A 24 18.38 -11.53 -7.35
N ALA A 25 17.57 -12.58 -7.48
CA ALA A 25 16.54 -12.94 -6.51
C ALA A 25 17.15 -13.19 -5.12
N LEU A 26 18.24 -13.95 -5.03
CA LEU A 26 18.95 -14.20 -3.77
C LEU A 26 19.53 -12.92 -3.15
N ILE A 27 20.06 -12.01 -3.96
CA ILE A 27 20.54 -10.71 -3.47
C ILE A 27 19.39 -9.89 -2.89
N LEU A 28 18.25 -9.80 -3.59
CA LEU A 28 17.09 -9.05 -3.12
C LEU A 28 16.50 -9.67 -1.85
N ARG A 29 16.34 -11.00 -1.83
CA ARG A 29 15.90 -11.76 -0.65
C ARG A 29 16.78 -11.48 0.57
N ASN A 30 18.09 -11.58 0.42
CA ASN A 30 19.03 -11.32 1.49
C ASN A 30 19.04 -9.85 1.94
N THR A 31 18.72 -8.93 1.03
CA THR A 31 18.56 -7.51 1.35
C THR A 31 17.33 -7.29 2.23
N ILE A 32 16.20 -7.91 1.90
CA ILE A 32 14.97 -7.85 2.70
C ILE A 32 15.17 -8.54 4.07
N LEU A 33 15.85 -9.68 4.12
CA LEU A 33 16.11 -10.38 5.39
C LEU A 33 16.96 -9.58 6.39
N LYS A 34 17.90 -8.78 5.88
CA LYS A 34 18.86 -8.02 6.69
C LYS A 34 18.40 -6.60 7.01
N MET A 35 17.21 -6.21 6.57
CA MET A 35 16.70 -4.86 6.80
C MET A 35 16.37 -4.65 8.29
N GLU A 36 16.63 -3.45 8.77
CA GLU A 36 16.25 -3.04 10.12
C GLU A 36 14.74 -2.72 10.14
N LYS A 37 14.05 -3.24 11.16
CA LYS A 37 12.62 -2.99 11.39
C LYS A 37 12.48 -2.16 12.65
N THR A 38 11.85 -1.00 12.54
CA THR A 38 11.53 -0.16 13.68
C THR A 38 10.11 -0.46 14.15
N LYS A 39 9.96 -0.76 15.44
CA LYS A 39 8.62 -0.93 16.02
C LYS A 39 7.89 0.41 16.02
N LEU A 40 6.64 0.41 15.59
CA LEU A 40 5.76 1.57 15.73
C LEU A 40 5.61 1.94 17.22
N PRO A 41 5.51 3.24 17.53
CA PRO A 41 5.25 3.69 18.89
C PRO A 41 3.86 3.24 19.35
N SER A 42 3.69 3.07 20.67
CA SER A 42 2.42 2.62 21.26
C SER A 42 1.22 3.55 20.97
N LYS A 43 1.48 4.85 20.77
CA LYS A 43 0.49 5.83 20.34
C LYS A 43 0.81 6.28 18.92
N ILE A 44 0.21 5.61 17.95
CA ILE A 44 0.41 5.84 16.52
C ILE A 44 -0.19 7.19 16.10
N LYS A 45 0.57 7.97 15.34
CA LYS A 45 0.12 9.18 14.63
C LYS A 45 0.13 8.96 13.12
N THR A 46 -0.54 9.83 12.38
CA THR A 46 -0.56 9.81 10.90
C THR A 46 0.83 9.79 10.28
N ASN A 47 1.79 10.53 10.84
CA ASN A 47 3.16 10.55 10.34
C ASN A 47 3.87 9.20 10.52
N ASP A 48 3.55 8.46 11.59
CA ASP A 48 4.14 7.14 11.84
C ASP A 48 3.61 6.12 10.82
N LEU A 49 2.33 6.23 10.45
CA LEU A 49 1.70 5.42 9.39
C LEU A 49 2.33 5.71 8.01
N ILE A 50 2.58 6.99 7.70
CA ILE A 50 3.21 7.40 6.44
C ILE A 50 4.67 6.92 6.37
N ALA A 51 5.39 6.97 7.49
CA ALA A 51 6.78 6.51 7.57
C ALA A 51 6.90 4.98 7.47
N GLY A 52 5.90 4.25 7.99
CA GLY A 52 5.90 2.79 8.02
C GLY A 52 6.90 2.19 9.02
N GLU A 53 6.93 0.87 9.11
CA GLU A 53 7.81 0.14 10.05
C GLU A 53 9.24 -0.04 9.54
N CYS A 54 9.46 0.21 8.24
CA CYS A 54 10.75 -0.01 7.62
C CYS A 54 10.96 0.84 6.36
N ALA A 55 12.23 1.19 6.12
CA ALA A 55 12.63 1.85 4.90
C ALA A 55 12.88 0.82 3.79
N ILE A 56 12.53 1.22 2.55
CA ILE A 56 12.79 0.40 1.36
C ILE A 56 14.30 0.38 1.09
N PRO A 57 14.94 -0.81 1.00
CA PRO A 57 16.36 -0.88 0.71
C PRO A 57 16.72 -0.40 -0.72
N ASP A 58 17.84 0.32 -0.86
CA ASP A 58 18.29 0.91 -2.14
C ASP A 58 18.36 -0.10 -3.29
N LYS A 59 18.80 -1.33 -3.03
CA LYS A 59 18.89 -2.38 -4.06
C LYS A 59 17.51 -2.77 -4.59
N LEU A 60 16.52 -2.81 -3.71
CA LEU A 60 15.14 -3.15 -4.06
C LEU A 60 14.48 -1.99 -4.82
N ASP A 61 14.64 -0.76 -4.33
CA ASP A 61 14.17 0.43 -5.06
C ASP A 61 14.83 0.54 -6.44
N ARG A 62 16.15 0.32 -6.53
CA ARG A 62 16.86 0.32 -7.80
C ARG A 62 16.34 -0.75 -8.76
N PHE A 63 16.08 -1.96 -8.25
CA PHE A 63 15.53 -3.06 -9.04
C PHE A 63 14.17 -2.67 -9.63
N PHE A 64 13.22 -2.24 -8.82
CA PHE A 64 11.88 -1.87 -9.30
C PHE A 64 11.89 -0.64 -10.22
N LYS A 65 12.73 0.37 -9.95
CA LYS A 65 12.94 1.48 -10.89
C LYS A 65 13.42 1.00 -12.25
N VAL A 66 14.41 0.10 -12.30
CA VAL A 66 14.89 -0.46 -13.57
C VAL A 66 13.82 -1.33 -14.24
N PHE A 67 13.06 -2.10 -13.47
CA PHE A 67 11.99 -2.96 -13.96
C PHE A 67 10.85 -2.14 -14.61
N ILE A 68 10.42 -1.06 -13.97
CA ILE A 68 9.32 -0.21 -14.42
C ILE A 68 9.78 0.79 -15.50
N GLY A 69 10.85 1.52 -15.20
CA GLY A 69 11.34 2.64 -15.99
C GLY A 69 12.32 2.25 -17.09
N GLY A 70 12.88 1.04 -17.05
CA GLY A 70 13.93 0.59 -17.97
C GLY A 70 15.29 1.22 -17.67
N LYS A 71 16.17 1.26 -18.68
CA LYS A 71 17.54 1.81 -18.55
C LYS A 71 17.57 3.35 -18.52
N ASP A 72 16.54 4.02 -19.03
CA ASP A 72 16.47 5.48 -19.06
C ASP A 72 16.38 6.06 -17.63
N ILE A 73 17.35 6.90 -17.27
CA ILE A 73 17.41 7.55 -15.95
C ILE A 73 16.26 8.54 -15.78
N ARG A 74 15.92 9.32 -16.82
CA ARG A 74 14.88 10.36 -16.73
C ARG A 74 13.52 9.76 -16.44
N ARG A 75 13.22 8.61 -17.06
CA ARG A 75 11.98 7.87 -16.81
C ARG A 75 11.94 7.30 -15.39
N ARG A 76 13.07 6.84 -14.87
CA ARG A 76 13.19 6.30 -13.50
C ARG A 76 13.02 7.34 -12.40
N ASP A 77 13.40 8.58 -12.67
CA ASP A 77 13.27 9.68 -11.71
C ASP A 77 11.89 10.36 -11.77
N SER A 78 11.01 9.92 -12.66
CA SER A 78 9.65 10.43 -12.73
C SER A 78 8.85 10.13 -11.46
N LEU A 79 7.95 11.04 -11.07
CA LEU A 79 7.09 10.87 -9.90
C LEU A 79 6.32 9.54 -9.95
N ASN A 80 5.79 9.18 -11.12
CA ASN A 80 5.04 7.94 -11.29
C ASN A 80 5.92 6.70 -11.11
N CYS A 81 7.15 6.71 -11.65
CA CYS A 81 8.07 5.58 -11.46
C CYS A 81 8.49 5.44 -10.00
N ASN A 82 8.77 6.55 -9.31
CA ASN A 82 9.09 6.54 -7.88
C ASN A 82 7.92 5.97 -7.06
N ARG A 83 6.69 6.45 -7.29
CA ARG A 83 5.49 5.95 -6.59
C ARG A 83 5.26 4.46 -6.80
N LEU A 84 5.33 4.00 -8.05
CA LEU A 84 5.10 2.58 -8.35
C LEU A 84 6.24 1.69 -7.83
N SER A 85 7.50 2.15 -7.94
CA SER A 85 8.65 1.45 -7.37
C SER A 85 8.50 1.28 -5.86
N SER A 86 8.16 2.36 -5.16
CA SER A 86 7.95 2.32 -3.71
C SER A 86 6.81 1.38 -3.31
N SER A 87 5.68 1.42 -4.03
CA SER A 87 4.55 0.53 -3.79
C SER A 87 4.94 -0.94 -3.97
N MET A 88 5.53 -1.30 -5.11
CA MET A 88 5.91 -2.68 -5.40
C MET A 88 6.98 -3.21 -4.44
N ALA A 89 7.93 -2.35 -4.06
CA ALA A 89 8.96 -2.72 -3.09
C ALA A 89 8.37 -2.96 -1.69
N ALA A 90 7.45 -2.11 -1.25
CA ALA A 90 6.74 -2.30 0.02
C ALA A 90 5.93 -3.61 0.01
N ASP A 91 5.17 -3.86 -1.06
CA ASP A 91 4.39 -5.09 -1.21
C ASP A 91 5.29 -6.34 -1.22
N ALA A 92 6.43 -6.29 -1.91
CA ALA A 92 7.39 -7.39 -1.94
C ALA A 92 8.01 -7.66 -0.57
N ILE A 93 8.36 -6.61 0.18
CA ILE A 93 8.85 -6.74 1.56
C ILE A 93 7.76 -7.39 2.41
N PHE A 94 6.54 -6.87 2.35
CA PHE A 94 5.41 -7.33 3.13
C PHE A 94 5.09 -8.80 2.85
N ALA A 95 4.88 -9.17 1.58
CA ALA A 95 4.61 -10.54 1.18
C ALA A 95 5.71 -11.52 1.63
N TYR A 96 6.98 -11.11 1.52
CA TYR A 96 8.10 -11.95 1.92
C TYR A 96 8.24 -12.07 3.45
N VAL A 97 8.01 -10.99 4.20
CA VAL A 97 8.07 -11.00 5.67
C VAL A 97 6.91 -11.80 6.26
N ASP A 98 5.71 -11.67 5.69
CA ASP A 98 4.50 -12.34 6.15
C ASP A 98 4.60 -13.85 5.94
N THR A 99 5.06 -14.28 4.76
CA THR A 99 5.30 -15.69 4.45
C THR A 99 6.33 -16.33 5.37
N LEU A 100 7.34 -15.58 5.86
CA LEU A 100 8.31 -16.09 6.83
C LEU A 100 7.79 -16.17 8.26
N ASN A 101 6.92 -15.22 8.65
CA ASN A 101 6.42 -15.12 10.02
C ASN A 101 5.13 -15.92 10.24
N GLY A 102 4.49 -16.41 9.17
CA GLY A 102 3.24 -17.16 9.24
C GLY A 102 2.07 -16.35 9.79
N LYS A 103 2.14 -15.01 9.72
CA LYS A 103 1.10 -14.09 10.19
C LYS A 103 0.25 -13.64 9.02
N GLU A 104 -1.06 -13.62 9.20
CA GLU A 104 -2.02 -13.10 8.21
C GLU A 104 -2.17 -11.57 8.31
N THR A 105 -1.04 -10.85 8.32
CA THR A 105 -1.00 -9.40 8.50
C THR A 105 -1.65 -8.63 7.35
N LEU A 106 -1.83 -9.26 6.18
CA LEU A 106 -2.63 -8.69 5.08
C LEU A 106 -4.10 -8.52 5.47
N HIS A 107 -4.69 -9.54 6.10
CA HIS A 107 -6.07 -9.49 6.57
C HIS A 107 -6.25 -8.46 7.68
N ASP A 108 -5.26 -8.30 8.55
CA ASP A 108 -5.25 -7.25 9.59
C ASP A 108 -5.18 -5.86 8.96
N THR A 109 -4.29 -5.63 7.99
CA THR A 109 -4.11 -4.32 7.33
C THR A 109 -5.34 -3.92 6.51
N VAL A 110 -5.87 -4.85 5.71
CA VAL A 110 -7.12 -4.65 4.95
C VAL A 110 -8.28 -4.43 5.92
N GLY A 111 -8.39 -5.24 6.97
CA GLY A 111 -9.41 -5.10 8.02
C GLY A 111 -9.38 -3.73 8.68
N ILE A 112 -8.20 -3.22 9.05
CA ILE A 112 -8.02 -1.89 9.64
C ILE A 112 -8.44 -0.78 8.66
N ILE A 113 -8.11 -0.88 7.38
CA ILE A 113 -8.51 0.12 6.37
C ILE A 113 -10.03 0.15 6.22
N TYR A 114 -10.68 -1.00 6.11
CA TYR A 114 -12.14 -1.08 5.96
C TYR A 114 -12.89 -0.64 7.22
N GLN A 115 -12.42 -1.00 8.42
CA GLN A 115 -13.00 -0.53 9.68
C GLN A 115 -12.92 1.00 9.83
N ASN A 116 -11.87 1.64 9.30
CA ASN A 116 -11.72 3.10 9.34
C ASN A 116 -12.61 3.83 8.32
N ILE A 117 -13.07 3.17 7.26
CA ILE A 117 -13.99 3.75 6.27
C ILE A 117 -15.41 3.84 6.85
N ASP A 118 -15.83 2.85 7.63
CA ASP A 118 -17.19 2.82 8.19
C ASP A 118 -17.35 3.72 9.44
N ASN A 119 -16.31 3.87 10.24
CA ASN A 119 -16.36 4.68 11.46
C ASN A 119 -16.45 6.20 11.23
N ASN A 120 -15.98 6.70 10.07
CA ASN A 120 -16.09 8.13 9.74
C ASN A 120 -17.47 8.52 9.18
N SER A 121 -18.35 7.54 8.93
CA SER A 121 -19.72 7.76 8.46
C SER A 121 -20.75 7.80 9.61
N GLN A 122 -20.35 7.51 10.85
CA GLN A 122 -21.24 7.50 12.02
C GLN A 122 -21.02 8.63 13.03
N SER A 123 -19.98 9.45 12.87
CA SER A 123 -19.66 10.53 13.80
C SER A 123 -20.40 11.86 13.57
N GLU A 124 -21.28 11.97 12.56
CA GLU A 124 -22.05 13.21 12.29
C GLU A 124 -23.53 13.19 12.71
N LEU A 125 -24.04 12.16 13.41
CA LEU A 125 -25.48 12.07 13.75
C LEU A 125 -25.84 12.07 15.25
N ASN A 126 -24.88 12.26 16.17
CA ASN A 126 -25.19 12.30 17.60
C ASN A 126 -24.70 13.59 18.28
N GLN A 127 -25.45 14.67 18.09
CA GLN A 127 -25.65 15.69 19.12
C GLN A 127 -27.14 15.78 19.41
N ASP A 128 -27.57 15.02 20.42
CA ASP A 128 -28.83 15.20 21.13
C ASP A 128 -28.52 16.03 22.39
N ASP A 129 -29.31 17.05 22.66
CA ASP A 129 -29.52 17.61 23.98
C ASP A 129 -30.91 18.26 23.97
N GLY A 130 -31.91 17.49 24.42
CA GLY A 130 -33.28 17.95 24.60
C GLY A 130 -33.50 18.81 25.85
N ASN A 131 -34.64 19.50 25.91
CA ASN A 131 -35.41 19.64 27.16
C ASN A 131 -36.88 19.99 26.89
N ALA A 132 -37.75 19.38 27.68
CA ALA A 132 -39.20 19.45 27.61
C ALA A 132 -39.78 20.73 28.26
N GLU A 133 -40.93 21.20 27.75
CA GLU A 133 -42.22 21.22 28.47
C GLU A 133 -43.22 22.24 27.90
N ASN A 134 -44.43 21.71 27.69
CA ASN A 134 -45.74 22.31 27.96
C ASN A 134 -46.55 23.10 26.91
N SER A 135 -47.82 22.66 26.86
CA SER A 135 -49.06 23.35 26.48
C SER A 135 -49.37 23.54 24.98
N SER A 136 -50.13 22.59 24.44
CA SER A 136 -51.17 22.90 23.46
C SER A 136 -52.26 23.74 24.16
N PRO A 137 -52.86 24.75 23.49
CA PRO A 137 -54.18 24.50 22.92
C PRO A 137 -54.56 25.33 21.66
N THR A 138 -55.37 24.72 20.78
CA THR A 138 -56.43 25.31 19.89
C THR A 138 -56.11 26.43 18.87
N ARG A 139 -56.33 26.10 17.58
CA ARG A 139 -56.81 26.98 16.49
C ARG A 139 -58.30 27.34 16.76
N PRO A 140 -58.90 28.53 16.47
CA PRO A 140 -58.88 29.40 15.24
C PRO A 140 -58.88 30.93 15.58
N PRO A 141 -59.26 31.93 14.72
CA PRO A 141 -59.66 31.96 13.30
C PRO A 141 -58.85 32.92 12.39
N GLN A 142 -59.09 32.77 11.08
CA GLN A 142 -58.67 33.68 10.03
C GLN A 142 -59.32 35.06 10.21
N LYS A 143 -58.56 36.13 9.92
CA LYS A 143 -59.11 37.44 9.58
C LYS A 143 -58.67 37.84 8.17
N GLU A 144 -59.71 37.96 7.35
CA GLU A 144 -59.87 38.76 6.15
C GLU A 144 -59.23 40.16 6.21
N ASN A 145 -58.78 40.59 5.03
CA ASN A 145 -59.04 41.87 4.38
C ASN A 145 -57.93 42.94 4.19
N ASP A 146 -57.88 43.34 2.91
CA ASP A 146 -57.65 44.67 2.32
C ASP A 146 -56.23 45.26 2.46
N LEU A 147 -55.50 45.64 1.39
CA LEU A 147 -55.87 46.32 0.15
C LEU A 147 -54.84 46.04 -0.96
#